data_AF-A0A8X7YWU0-F1
#
_entry.id   AF-A0A8X7YWU0-F1
#
_cell.length_a   1.000
_cell.length_b   1.000
_cell.length_c   1.000
_cell.angle_alpha   90.00
_cell.angle_beta   90.00
_cell.angle_gamma   90.00
#
_symmetry.space_group_name_H-M   'P 1'
#
loop_
_entity.id
_entity.type
_entity.pdbx_description
1 polymer ?
#
loop_
_entity_poly.entity_id
_entity_poly.type
_entity_poly.pdbx_seq_one_letter_code
_entity_poly.pdbx_strand_id
1 'polypeptide(L)'
;MNTIVRRAYNLCRSPPLLPIQGVNTVSGGEHQIQQCRGIRVRVHNGNLEQALKFMQRKMQSSGIERQIKNLQTHHVKNSEKRVLARKKLQRRIQSQELAHRIKVILADKARSMILEVMDGYSHVNIEWAALIGPVRKDLKYLSWCKMDS
;
A
#
# COMPACT_ATOMS: atom_id res chain seq x y z
N MET A 1 4.31 -11.73 23.55
CA MET A 1 4.37 -10.94 22.30
C MET A 1 4.80 -9.51 22.65
N ASN A 2 6.06 -9.15 22.40
CA ASN A 2 6.70 -8.00 23.03
C ASN A 2 6.17 -6.64 22.54
N THR A 3 5.71 -5.82 23.48
CA THR A 3 5.14 -4.47 23.30
C THR A 3 6.14 -3.47 22.70
N ILE A 4 7.43 -3.73 22.89
CA ILE A 4 8.55 -2.93 22.36
C ILE A 4 8.56 -2.93 20.83
N VAL A 5 8.34 -4.09 20.20
CA VAL A 5 8.36 -4.24 18.73
C VAL A 5 7.21 -3.44 18.09
N ARG A 6 6.05 -3.38 18.76
CA ARG A 6 4.88 -2.61 18.31
C ARG A 6 5.11 -1.10 18.40
N ARG A 7 5.95 -0.62 19.34
CA ARG A 7 6.31 0.79 19.50
C ARG A 7 7.28 1.25 18.41
N ALA A 8 8.26 0.42 18.06
CA ALA A 8 9.20 0.70 16.97
C ALA A 8 8.49 0.82 15.61
N TYR A 9 7.50 -0.05 15.35
CA TYR A 9 6.75 -0.04 14.08
C TYR A 9 5.91 1.24 13.87
N ASN A 10 5.48 1.90 14.95
CA ASN A 10 4.71 3.15 14.88
C ASN A 10 5.57 4.41 14.71
N LEU A 11 6.85 4.35 15.11
CA LEU A 11 7.80 5.45 14.98
C LEU A 11 8.28 5.64 13.53
N CYS A 12 8.42 4.55 12.77
CA CYS A 12 8.95 4.61 11.39
C CYS A 12 7.90 4.97 10.31
N ARG A 13 6.61 5.15 10.65
CA ARG A 13 5.55 5.44 9.66
C ARG A 13 4.87 6.80 9.83
N SER A 14 5.24 7.57 10.85
CA SER A 14 4.70 8.91 11.07
C SER A 14 5.79 9.93 10.76
N PRO A 15 5.62 10.85 9.80
CA PRO A 15 6.61 11.90 9.59
C PRO A 15 6.69 12.77 10.86
N PRO A 16 7.90 13.20 11.29
CA PRO A 16 8.06 13.99 12.49
C PRO A 16 7.57 15.40 12.22
N LEU A 17 6.39 15.74 12.72
CA LEU A 17 5.98 17.13 12.85
C LEU A 17 6.71 17.70 14.06
N LEU A 18 7.87 18.31 13.83
CA LEU A 18 8.49 19.17 14.83
C LEU A 18 7.54 20.36 15.12
N PRO A 19 7.33 20.74 16.39
CA PRO A 19 6.55 21.91 16.72
C PRO A 19 7.44 23.15 16.48
N ILE A 20 7.14 23.92 15.44
CA ILE A 20 7.68 25.27 15.31
C ILE A 20 7.01 26.10 16.40
N GLN A 21 7.76 26.37 17.47
CA GLN A 21 7.40 27.33 18.50
C GLN A 21 7.38 28.72 17.87
N GLY A 22 6.18 29.29 17.77
CA GLY A 22 5.94 30.68 17.38
C GLY A 22 4.78 31.21 18.21
N VAL A 23 5.13 31.84 19.33
CA VAL A 23 4.38 32.80 20.15
C VAL A 23 2.89 32.99 19.80
N ASN A 24 2.01 32.48 20.66
CA ASN A 24 0.98 33.26 21.36
C ASN A 24 0.29 32.41 22.44
N THR A 25 0.49 32.88 23.66
CA THR A 25 -0.24 32.69 24.92
C THR A 25 -1.72 32.30 24.75
N VAL A 26 -2.11 31.09 25.19
CA VAL A 26 -3.09 30.83 26.28
C VAL A 26 -2.95 29.35 26.66
N SER A 27 -2.75 29.13 27.95
CA SER A 27 -2.70 27.86 28.65
C SER A 27 -3.92 26.96 28.38
N GLY A 28 -3.70 25.81 27.75
CA GLY A 28 -4.71 24.75 27.60
C GLY A 28 -4.21 23.50 26.85
N GLY A 29 -2.90 23.26 26.86
CA GLY A 29 -2.16 22.62 25.75
C GLY A 29 -2.25 21.11 25.56
N GLU A 30 -2.74 20.31 26.51
CA GLU A 30 -2.69 18.84 26.37
C GLU A 30 -4.03 18.15 26.67
N HIS A 31 -4.89 18.77 27.47
CA HIS A 31 -6.18 18.19 27.89
C HIS A 31 -7.29 18.36 26.85
N GLN A 32 -7.21 19.33 25.93
CA GLN A 32 -8.26 19.59 24.95
C GLN A 32 -8.22 18.62 23.74
N ILE A 33 -7.08 17.95 23.51
CA ILE A 33 -6.94 16.95 22.44
C ILE A 33 -7.65 15.64 22.81
N GLN A 34 -7.72 15.31 24.11
CA GLN A 34 -8.28 14.03 24.60
C GLN A 34 -9.80 13.87 24.42
N GLN A 35 -10.55 14.97 24.26
CA GLN A 35 -12.01 14.92 24.00
C GLN A 35 -12.37 14.90 22.50
N CYS A 36 -11.37 14.94 21.61
CA CYS A 36 -11.60 14.99 20.17
C CYS A 36 -11.94 13.60 19.61
N ARG A 37 -13.20 13.18 19.71
CA ARG A 37 -13.70 11.98 19.02
C ARG A 37 -13.99 12.28 17.54
N GLY A 38 -13.61 11.36 16.64
CA GLY A 38 -13.91 11.42 15.21
C GLY A 38 -12.75 11.89 14.32
N ILE A 39 -12.97 11.84 13.00
CA ILE A 39 -11.99 12.28 11.99
C ILE A 39 -12.15 13.79 11.82
N ARG A 40 -11.13 14.55 12.21
CA ARG A 40 -11.10 16.01 12.08
C ARG A 40 -9.89 16.40 11.25
N VAL A 41 -10.05 17.44 10.43
CA VAL A 41 -8.99 17.97 9.56
C VAL A 41 -9.01 19.48 9.68
N ARG A 42 -7.84 20.09 9.92
CA ARG A 42 -7.69 21.54 9.84
C ARG A 42 -7.51 21.91 8.37
N VAL A 43 -8.22 22.95 7.92
CA VAL A 43 -8.06 23.47 6.56
C VAL A 43 -6.86 24.41 6.56
N HIS A 44 -5.82 24.06 5.81
CA HIS A 44 -4.64 24.89 5.64
C HIS A 44 -4.74 25.69 4.34
N ASN A 45 -4.25 26.93 4.37
CA ASN A 45 -4.11 27.80 3.19
C ASN A 45 -5.42 28.01 2.39
N GLY A 46 -6.57 27.98 3.06
CA GLY A 46 -7.88 28.10 2.42
C GLY A 46 -8.28 26.93 1.51
N ASN A 47 -7.48 25.84 1.44
CA ASN A 47 -7.75 24.73 0.53
C ASN A 47 -8.71 23.69 1.14
N LEU A 48 -10.01 23.99 1.07
CA LEU A 48 -11.08 23.13 1.57
C LEU A 48 -11.16 21.80 0.81
N GLU A 49 -11.00 21.81 -0.51
CA GLU A 49 -11.16 20.61 -1.35
C GLU A 49 -10.13 19.54 -0.98
N GLN A 50 -8.88 19.95 -0.78
CA GLN A 50 -7.81 19.04 -0.33
C GLN A 50 -8.10 18.48 1.07
N ALA A 51 -8.57 19.32 1.99
CA ALA A 51 -8.94 18.90 3.34
C ALA A 51 -10.10 17.88 3.32
N LEU A 52 -11.11 18.08 2.47
CA LEU A 52 -12.23 17.17 2.29
C LEU A 52 -11.78 15.84 1.66
N LYS A 53 -10.95 15.87 0.61
CA LYS A 53 -10.36 14.64 0.01
C LYS A 53 -9.56 13.86 1.05
N PHE A 54 -8.79 14.55 1.89
CA PHE A 54 -8.04 13.91 2.96
C PHE A 54 -8.95 13.28 4.02
N MET A 55 -9.99 14.00 4.44
CA MET A 55 -11.00 13.52 5.37
C MET A 55 -11.72 12.28 4.83
N GLN A 56 -12.13 12.30 3.56
CA GLN A 56 -12.78 11.17 2.88
C GLN A 56 -11.86 9.94 2.83
N ARG A 57 -10.60 10.09 2.44
CA ARG A 57 -9.63 8.98 2.44
C ARG A 57 -9.45 8.40 3.84
N LYS A 58 -9.34 9.25 4.87
CA LYS A 58 -9.25 8.81 6.27
C LYS A 58 -10.51 8.05 6.70
N MET A 59 -11.70 8.55 6.37
CA MET A 59 -12.99 7.90 6.65
C MET A 59 -13.18 6.56 5.95
N GLN A 60 -12.69 6.44 4.71
CA GLN A 60 -12.70 5.20 3.95
C GLN A 60 -11.74 4.17 4.53
N SER A 61 -10.52 4.59 4.86
CA SER A 61 -9.49 3.72 5.41
C SER A 61 -9.81 3.22 6.81
N SER A 62 -10.50 4.01 7.63
CA SER A 62 -11.00 3.58 8.95
C SER A 62 -12.17 2.61 8.85
N GLY A 63 -12.76 2.45 7.66
CA GLY A 63 -13.92 1.60 7.42
C GLY A 63 -15.25 2.19 7.88
N ILE A 64 -15.25 3.43 8.41
CA ILE A 64 -16.44 4.11 8.91
C ILE A 64 -17.46 4.31 7.78
N GLU A 65 -17.03 4.68 6.57
CA GLU A 65 -17.95 4.83 5.42
C GLU A 65 -18.71 3.51 5.15
N ARG A 66 -18.01 2.37 5.25
CA ARG A 66 -18.62 1.05 5.05
C ARG A 66 -19.59 0.71 6.17
N GLN A 67 -19.29 1.10 7.41
CA GLN A 67 -20.19 0.87 8.55
C GLN A 67 -21.46 1.70 8.40
N ILE A 68 -21.35 2.97 8.00
CA ILE A 68 -22.48 3.87 7.77
C ILE A 68 -23.34 3.36 6.60
N LYS A 69 -22.74 3.04 5.45
CA LYS A 69 -23.49 2.56 4.27
C LYS A 69 -24.15 1.20 4.49
N ASN A 70 -23.51 0.31 5.25
CA ASN A 70 -24.05 -1.01 5.56
C ASN A 70 -24.83 -1.04 6.89
N LEU A 71 -25.24 0.13 7.40
CA LEU A 71 -26.07 0.19 8.59
C LEU A 71 -27.35 -0.61 8.34
N GLN A 72 -27.66 -1.54 9.25
CA GLN A 72 -28.85 -2.38 9.13
C GLN A 72 -30.08 -1.53 9.42
N THR A 73 -30.96 -1.37 8.42
CA THR A 73 -32.25 -0.69 8.57
C THR A 73 -33.30 -1.59 9.23
N HIS A 74 -33.12 -2.90 9.13
CA HIS A 74 -34.01 -3.92 9.68
C HIS A 74 -33.23 -4.98 10.47
N HIS A 75 -33.92 -5.70 11.33
CA HIS A 75 -33.32 -6.78 12.09
C HIS A 75 -33.02 -7.98 11.19
N VAL A 76 -31.76 -8.43 11.22
CA VAL A 76 -31.30 -9.66 10.59
C VAL A 76 -31.06 -10.72 11.67
N LYS A 77 -31.66 -11.90 11.53
CA LYS A 77 -31.49 -13.00 12.48
C LYS A 77 -30.05 -13.55 12.43
N ASN A 78 -29.63 -14.24 13.49
CA ASN A 78 -28.26 -14.73 13.62
C ASN A 78 -27.89 -15.80 12.57
N SER A 79 -28.84 -16.64 12.15
CA SER A 79 -28.66 -17.61 11.06
C SER A 79 -28.28 -16.92 9.74
N GLU A 80 -29.01 -15.87 9.38
CA GLU A 80 -28.77 -15.08 8.16
C GLU A 80 -27.45 -14.31 8.23
N LYS A 81 -27.10 -13.74 9.40
CA LYS A 81 -25.81 -13.08 9.60
C LYS A 81 -24.64 -14.02 9.27
N ARG A 82 -24.71 -15.29 9.68
CA ARG A 82 -23.68 -16.30 9.38
C ARG A 82 -23.57 -16.57 7.88
N VAL A 83 -24.71 -16.68 7.19
CA VAL A 83 -24.74 -16.89 5.73
C VAL A 83 -24.14 -15.68 4.99
N LEU A 84 -24.49 -14.45 5.38
CA LEU A 84 -23.94 -13.24 4.79
C LEU A 84 -22.42 -13.11 4.98
N ALA A 85 -21.93 -13.46 6.18
CA ALA A 85 -20.50 -13.49 6.47
C ALA A 85 -19.77 -14.50 5.57
N ARG A 86 -20.31 -15.71 5.41
CA ARG A 86 -19.75 -16.75 4.52
C ARG A 86 -19.72 -16.29 3.06
N LYS A 87 -20.82 -15.73 2.55
CA LYS A 87 -20.89 -15.16 1.19
C LYS A 87 -19.89 -14.01 0.99
N LYS A 88 -19.66 -13.17 1.99
CA LYS A 88 -18.66 -12.09 1.94
C LYS A 88 -17.24 -12.64 1.92
N LEU A 89 -16.95 -13.68 2.70
CA LEU A 89 -15.65 -14.36 2.68
C LEU A 89 -15.37 -15.00 1.32
N GLN A 90 -16.33 -15.76 0.78
CA GLN A 90 -16.20 -16.40 -0.52
C GLN A 90 -15.89 -15.39 -1.63
N ARG A 91 -16.63 -14.27 -1.68
CA ARG A 91 -16.36 -13.19 -2.65
C ARG A 91 -14.95 -12.61 -2.54
N ARG A 92 -14.42 -12.46 -1.32
CA ARG A 92 -13.05 -11.98 -1.09
C ARG A 92 -12.01 -12.98 -1.59
N ILE A 93 -12.21 -14.26 -1.35
CA ILE A 93 -11.29 -15.32 -1.81
C ILE A 93 -11.28 -15.36 -3.34
N GLN A 94 -12.46 -15.36 -3.97
CA GLN A 94 -12.60 -15.36 -5.42
C GLN A 94 -11.93 -14.14 -6.07
N SER A 95 -12.08 -12.94 -5.49
CA SER A 95 -11.44 -11.75 -6.04
C SER A 95 -9.92 -11.76 -5.87
N GLN A 96 -9.41 -12.32 -4.76
CA GLN A 96 -7.98 -12.49 -4.53
C GLN A 96 -7.38 -13.50 -5.52
N GLU A 97 -8.05 -14.63 -5.72
CA GLU A 97 -7.62 -15.66 -6.65
C GLU A 97 -7.60 -15.14 -8.09
N LEU A 98 -8.64 -14.44 -8.51
CA LEU A 98 -8.68 -13.79 -9.82
C LEU A 98 -7.55 -12.77 -9.98
N ALA A 99 -7.31 -11.92 -8.99
CA ALA A 99 -6.22 -10.94 -9.02
C ALA A 99 -4.86 -11.62 -9.11
N HIS A 100 -4.67 -12.75 -8.42
CA HIS A 100 -3.45 -13.54 -8.52
C HIS A 100 -3.26 -14.12 -9.93
N ARG A 101 -4.29 -14.74 -10.51
CA ARG A 101 -4.24 -15.27 -11.88
C ARG A 101 -3.89 -14.18 -12.90
N ILE A 102 -4.51 -13.01 -12.80
CA ILE A 102 -4.21 -11.86 -13.66
C ILE A 102 -2.75 -11.41 -13.50
N LYS A 103 -2.23 -11.33 -12.27
CA LYS A 103 -0.83 -10.97 -12.04
C LYS A 103 0.15 -11.95 -12.68
N VAL A 104 -0.13 -13.25 -12.60
CA VAL A 104 0.69 -14.29 -13.23
C VAL A 104 0.68 -14.12 -14.75
N ILE A 105 -0.51 -14.00 -15.36
CA ILE A 105 -0.65 -13.79 -16.80
C ILE A 105 0.09 -12.53 -17.26
N LEU A 106 -0.04 -11.41 -16.53
CA LEU A 106 0.65 -10.16 -16.85
C LEU A 106 2.17 -10.31 -16.73
N ALA A 107 2.67 -11.02 -15.71
CA ALA A 107 4.11 -11.25 -15.54
C ALA A 107 4.68 -12.14 -16.65
N ASP A 108 3.94 -13.19 -17.04
CA ASP A 108 4.36 -14.09 -18.10
C ASP A 108 4.32 -13.40 -19.47
N LYS A 109 3.32 -12.54 -19.70
CA LYS A 109 3.28 -11.70 -20.90
C LYS A 109 4.45 -10.73 -20.95
N ALA A 110 4.79 -10.07 -19.84
CA ALA A 110 5.92 -9.16 -19.77
C ALA A 110 7.25 -9.89 -20.04
N ARG A 111 7.44 -11.11 -19.51
CA ARG A 111 8.62 -11.94 -19.77
C ARG A 111 8.75 -12.33 -21.24
N SER A 112 7.67 -12.79 -21.87
CA SER A 112 7.65 -13.14 -23.30
C SER A 112 7.98 -11.92 -24.18
N MET A 113 7.44 -10.74 -23.88
CA MET A 113 7.76 -9.52 -24.62
C MET A 113 9.23 -9.10 -24.47
N ILE A 114 9.82 -9.25 -23.28
CA ILE A 114 11.24 -8.95 -23.07
C ILE A 114 12.12 -9.92 -23.87
N LEU A 115 11.78 -11.22 -23.89
CA LEU A 115 12.52 -12.21 -24.68
C LEU A 115 12.48 -11.93 -26.18
N GLU A 116 11.31 -11.61 -26.74
CA GLU A 116 11.19 -11.23 -28.16
C GLU A 116 12.03 -10.00 -28.52
N VAL A 117 12.10 -8.99 -27.63
CA VAL A 117 12.95 -7.81 -27.81
C VAL A 117 14.44 -8.19 -27.73
N MET A 118 14.82 -9.12 -26.86
CA MET A 118 16.21 -9.59 -26.73
C MET A 118 16.65 -10.49 -27.89
N ASP A 119 15.74 -11.30 -28.44
CA ASP A 119 16.00 -12.12 -29.64
C ASP A 119 16.25 -11.22 -30.88
N GLY A 120 15.53 -10.09 -30.99
CA GLY A 120 15.79 -9.06 -31.99
C GLY A 120 17.15 -8.35 -31.83
N TYR A 121 17.64 -8.17 -30.60
CA TYR A 121 18.95 -7.54 -30.31
C TYR A 121 20.14 -8.48 -30.46
N SER A 122 19.94 -9.79 -30.34
CA SER A 122 21.00 -10.79 -30.47
C SER A 122 21.38 -11.05 -31.94
N HIS A 123 20.42 -10.98 -32.88
CA HIS A 123 20.72 -11.10 -34.32
C HIS A 123 21.58 -9.96 -34.85
N VAL A 124 21.38 -8.72 -34.37
CA VAL A 124 22.22 -7.58 -34.77
C VAL A 124 23.62 -7.68 -34.17
N ASN A 125 23.78 -8.25 -32.97
CA ASN A 125 25.10 -8.34 -32.31
C ASN A 125 25.98 -9.51 -32.76
N ILE A 126 25.44 -10.57 -33.37
CA ILE A 126 26.26 -11.68 -33.87
C ILE A 126 27.12 -11.22 -35.07
N GLU A 127 26.62 -10.30 -35.90
CA GLU A 127 27.36 -9.74 -37.03
C GLU A 127 28.48 -8.77 -36.58
N TRP A 128 28.23 -7.97 -35.53
CA TRP A 128 29.24 -7.06 -34.96
C TRP A 128 30.25 -7.76 -34.04
N ALA A 129 29.87 -8.81 -33.32
CA ALA A 129 30.77 -9.58 -32.46
C ALA A 129 31.78 -10.45 -33.23
N ALA A 130 31.54 -10.73 -34.52
CA ALA A 130 32.52 -11.36 -35.40
C ALA A 130 33.66 -10.41 -35.81
N LEU A 131 33.46 -9.10 -35.73
CA LEU A 131 34.46 -8.08 -36.06
C LEU A 131 35.37 -7.68 -34.87
N ILE A 132 34.97 -7.97 -33.64
CA ILE A 132 35.72 -7.61 -32.44
C ILE A 132 35.95 -8.89 -31.63
N GLY A 133 37.14 -9.48 -31.75
CA GLY A 133 37.51 -10.77 -31.17
C GLY A 133 37.35 -10.89 -29.63
N PRO A 134 37.55 -12.09 -29.06
CA PRO A 134 37.07 -12.46 -27.73
C PRO A 134 37.78 -11.70 -26.61
N VAL A 135 37.08 -10.75 -25.99
CA VAL A 135 37.50 -10.11 -24.74
C VAL A 135 37.23 -11.09 -23.59
N ARG A 136 38.32 -11.53 -22.93
CA ARG A 136 38.36 -12.42 -21.76
C ARG A 136 37.31 -12.04 -20.71
N LYS A 137 36.46 -13.00 -20.34
CA LYS A 137 35.52 -12.90 -19.23
C LYS A 137 36.20 -13.32 -17.94
N ASP A 138 36.87 -12.40 -17.28
CA ASP A 138 37.20 -12.53 -15.86
C ASP A 138 36.42 -11.45 -15.10
N LEU A 139 35.23 -11.80 -14.63
CA LEU A 139 34.60 -11.07 -13.53
C LEU A 139 33.80 -12.04 -12.66
N LYS A 140 34.50 -12.49 -11.61
CA LYS A 140 33.91 -12.70 -10.29
C LYS A 140 33.12 -11.44 -9.87
N TYR A 141 32.20 -11.63 -8.93
CA TYR A 141 31.32 -10.64 -8.28
C TYR A 141 29.94 -10.44 -8.92
N LEU A 142 28.94 -11.14 -8.37
CA LEU A 142 27.79 -10.51 -7.70
C LEU A 142 26.99 -11.59 -6.97
N SER A 143 27.50 -11.96 -5.80
CA SER A 143 26.72 -12.55 -4.71
C SER A 143 25.76 -11.47 -4.22
N TRP A 144 24.49 -11.56 -4.61
CA TRP A 144 23.40 -10.78 -4.02
C TRP A 144 22.18 -11.68 -3.82
N CYS A 145 21.60 -11.57 -2.63
CA CYS A 145 20.32 -12.11 -2.17
C CYS A 145 20.25 -13.56 -1.69
N LYS A 146 20.50 -13.74 -0.38
CA LYS A 146 19.58 -14.55 0.44
C LYS A 146 19.41 -13.91 1.82
N MET A 147 18.32 -13.14 1.96
CA MET A 147 17.76 -12.63 3.21
C MET A 147 16.81 -13.68 3.78
N ASP A 148 17.11 -14.12 5.00
CA ASP A 148 16.26 -14.38 6.17
C ASP A 148 14.92 -15.14 6.01
N SER A 149 14.82 -16.23 6.79
CA SER A 149 13.60 -16.79 7.38
C SER A 149 13.48 -16.35 8.84
#